data_AF-A0A1F5RZP6-F1
#
_entry.id   AF-A0A1F5RZP6-F1
#
_cell.length_a   1.000
_cell.length_b   1.000
_cell.length_c   1.000
_cell.angle_alpha   90.00
_cell.angle_beta   90.00
_cell.angle_gamma   90.00
#
_symmetry.space_group_name_H-M   'P 1'
#
loop_
_entity.id
_entity.type
_entity.pdbx_description
1 polymer ?
#
loop_
_entity_poly.entity_id
_entity_poly.type
_entity_poly.pdbx_seq_one_letter_code
_entity_poly.pdbx_strand_id
1 'polypeptide(L)'
;MLTNHVKNLLLRFQKNEITEYYVYSRLSRLARGDNQEIIRKIADDEKRHYQMLYGHTQTAVKPSRWLMFKYTMLSRVFGLTFAIKLMEKGEEMAQATYERVKDSAPPIKVLLADEHRHEKDLVGMIEEERLNYMGSVVLGLNDALVELTGALAGLSFALQNTKLIALAGLITGIAASFSMAASEYLSTKSEGNKNSLKSALYTGLAYIVTVLFLIFPFLVLADYRWALAWTLINAIAVIAVFTYFSAVTKDLRFKKLFSEMFIISMGVAVFSFGISIVLKNIFNIEV
;
A
#
# COMPACT_ATOMS: atom_id res chain seq x y z
N MET A 1 -7.08 33.66 -28.18
CA MET A 1 -7.61 32.30 -28.48
C MET A 1 -6.72 31.29 -27.77
N LEU A 2 -7.30 30.34 -27.03
CA LEU A 2 -6.52 29.28 -26.37
C LEU A 2 -5.84 28.42 -27.45
N THR A 3 -4.53 28.22 -27.35
CA THR A 3 -3.78 27.31 -28.23
C THR A 3 -4.35 25.90 -28.11
N ASN A 4 -4.37 25.10 -29.20
CA ASN A 4 -4.90 23.72 -29.18
C ASN A 4 -4.29 22.85 -28.07
N HIS A 5 -3.03 23.10 -27.72
CA HIS A 5 -2.35 22.47 -26.59
C HIS A 5 -3.02 22.79 -25.24
N VAL A 6 -3.31 24.06 -24.97
CA VAL A 6 -3.95 24.51 -23.72
C VAL A 6 -5.38 23.98 -23.63
N LYS A 7 -6.13 23.95 -24.75
CA LYS A 7 -7.48 23.39 -24.77
C LYS A 7 -7.50 21.90 -24.40
N ASN A 8 -6.61 21.10 -24.99
CA ASN A 8 -6.50 19.67 -24.65
C ASN A 8 -6.09 19.44 -23.19
N LEU A 9 -5.26 20.34 -22.65
CA LEU A 9 -4.85 20.32 -21.25
C LEU A 9 -6.04 20.57 -20.32
N LEU A 10 -6.82 21.62 -20.58
CA LEU A 10 -8.01 21.96 -19.80
C LEU A 10 -9.08 20.85 -19.85
N LEU A 11 -9.23 20.16 -20.99
CA LEU A 11 -10.13 19.00 -21.09
C LEU A 11 -9.65 17.81 -20.24
N ARG A 12 -8.34 17.63 -20.11
CA ARG A 12 -7.77 16.57 -19.26
C ARG A 12 -8.00 16.86 -17.78
N PHE A 13 -7.79 18.11 -17.36
CA PHE A 13 -8.16 18.57 -16.03
C PHE A 13 -9.65 18.36 -15.77
N GLN A 14 -10.49 18.88 -16.65
CA GLN A 14 -11.94 18.78 -16.50
C GLN A 14 -12.38 17.31 -16.35
N LYS A 15 -11.69 16.37 -16.98
CA LYS A 15 -11.93 14.93 -16.79
C LYS A 15 -11.49 14.43 -15.40
N ASN A 16 -10.37 14.92 -14.88
CA ASN A 16 -9.88 14.60 -13.54
C ASN A 16 -10.85 15.13 -12.48
N GLU A 17 -11.16 16.44 -12.47
CA GLU A 17 -12.07 17.07 -11.50
C GLU A 17 -13.40 16.31 -11.38
N ILE A 18 -14.03 15.99 -12.52
CA ILE A 18 -15.31 15.27 -12.49
C ILE A 18 -15.14 13.82 -12.03
N THR A 19 -13.98 13.20 -12.28
CA THR A 19 -13.66 11.86 -11.78
C THR A 19 -13.45 11.91 -10.27
N GLU A 20 -12.67 12.85 -9.76
CA GLU A 20 -12.38 13.07 -8.35
C GLU A 20 -13.65 13.41 -7.57
N TYR A 21 -14.53 14.27 -8.10
CA TYR A 21 -15.88 14.49 -7.53
C TYR A 21 -16.61 13.19 -7.24
N TYR A 22 -16.69 12.28 -8.22
CA TYR A 22 -17.40 11.01 -8.02
C TYR A 22 -16.65 10.05 -7.11
N VAL A 23 -15.31 10.08 -7.09
CA VAL A 23 -14.51 9.27 -6.17
C VAL A 23 -14.72 9.78 -4.74
N TYR A 24 -14.49 11.06 -4.45
CA TYR A 24 -14.71 11.65 -3.13
C TYR A 24 -16.16 11.52 -2.67
N SER A 25 -17.14 11.67 -3.57
CA SER A 25 -18.56 11.42 -3.26
C SER A 25 -18.84 9.97 -2.82
N ARG A 26 -18.07 9.00 -3.31
CA ARG A 26 -18.18 7.59 -2.87
C ARG A 26 -17.41 7.35 -1.58
N LEU A 27 -16.22 7.93 -1.45
CA LEU A 27 -15.36 7.79 -0.29
C LEU A 27 -15.97 8.43 0.97
N SER A 28 -16.63 9.60 0.83
CA SER A 28 -17.35 10.24 1.94
C SER A 28 -18.44 9.34 2.55
N ARG A 29 -19.07 8.46 1.76
CA ARG A 29 -20.05 7.49 2.27
C ARG A 29 -19.44 6.35 3.08
N LEU A 30 -18.13 6.13 2.95
CA LEU A 30 -17.37 5.12 3.71
C LEU A 30 -16.73 5.72 4.97
N ALA A 31 -16.51 7.04 4.99
CA ALA A 31 -16.00 7.79 6.13
C ALA A 31 -17.06 7.90 7.25
N ARG A 32 -16.61 8.26 8.46
CA ARG A 32 -17.47 8.43 9.65
C ARG A 32 -17.15 9.75 10.34
N GLY A 33 -18.17 10.34 10.99
CA GLY A 33 -18.00 11.58 11.77
C GLY A 33 -17.52 12.75 10.90
N ASP A 34 -16.62 13.56 11.45
CA ASP A 34 -16.14 14.80 10.83
C ASP A 34 -15.42 14.56 9.48
N ASN A 35 -14.77 13.39 9.34
CA ASN A 35 -14.09 12.96 8.10
C ASN A 35 -15.05 12.86 6.91
N GLN A 36 -16.30 12.45 7.14
CA GLN A 36 -17.32 12.40 6.08
C GLN A 36 -17.65 13.80 5.56
N GLU A 37 -17.70 14.79 6.45
CA GLU A 37 -18.02 16.16 6.07
C GLU A 37 -16.87 16.79 5.28
N ILE A 38 -15.62 16.58 5.70
CA ILE A 38 -14.41 17.06 5.01
C ILE A 38 -14.37 16.50 3.58
N ILE A 39 -14.46 15.17 3.43
CA ILE A 39 -14.40 14.54 2.10
C ILE A 39 -15.57 14.99 1.21
N ARG A 40 -16.75 15.23 1.78
CA ARG A 40 -17.90 15.74 1.01
C ARG A 40 -17.66 17.18 0.55
N LYS A 41 -17.09 18.05 1.39
CA LYS A 41 -16.74 19.42 1.02
C LYS A 41 -15.74 19.44 -0.13
N ILE A 42 -14.71 18.58 -0.08
CA ILE A 42 -13.74 18.45 -1.16
C ILE A 42 -14.43 18.00 -2.45
N ALA A 43 -15.30 16.98 -2.40
CA ALA A 43 -16.09 16.58 -3.56
C ALA A 43 -16.88 17.75 -4.18
N ASP A 44 -17.53 18.56 -3.36
CA ASP A 44 -18.30 19.71 -3.85
C ASP A 44 -17.40 20.78 -4.48
N ASP A 45 -16.17 20.96 -3.97
CA ASP A 45 -15.15 21.83 -4.59
C ASP A 45 -14.70 21.29 -5.96
N GLU A 46 -14.39 19.99 -6.10
CA GLU A 46 -14.07 19.35 -7.39
C GLU A 46 -15.15 19.59 -8.45
N LYS A 47 -16.41 19.52 -8.02
CA LYS A 47 -17.54 19.76 -8.93
C LYS A 47 -17.59 21.23 -9.37
N ARG A 48 -17.25 22.16 -8.48
CA ARG A 48 -17.15 23.60 -8.82
C ARG A 48 -15.98 23.84 -9.77
N HIS A 49 -14.85 23.17 -9.57
CA HIS A 49 -13.70 23.24 -10.47
C HIS A 49 -14.02 22.71 -11.86
N TYR A 50 -14.70 21.56 -11.96
CA TYR A 50 -15.23 21.05 -13.23
C TYR A 50 -16.11 22.09 -13.94
N GLN A 51 -17.01 22.76 -13.21
CA GLN A 51 -17.91 23.78 -13.78
C GLN A 51 -17.13 25.03 -14.24
N MET A 52 -16.11 25.43 -13.48
CA MET A 52 -15.23 26.54 -13.84
C MET A 52 -14.48 26.25 -15.14
N LEU A 53 -13.93 25.04 -15.27
CA LEU A 53 -13.25 24.59 -16.49
C LEU A 53 -14.22 24.46 -17.67
N TYR A 54 -15.42 23.93 -17.44
CA TYR A 54 -16.48 23.87 -18.46
C TYR A 54 -16.81 25.25 -19.01
N GLY A 55 -16.86 26.29 -18.16
CA GLY A 55 -17.06 27.67 -18.60
C GLY A 55 -16.03 28.16 -19.63
N HIS A 56 -14.81 27.61 -19.59
CA HIS A 56 -13.72 27.97 -20.50
C HIS A 56 -13.58 27.02 -21.69
N THR A 57 -13.85 25.73 -21.51
CA THR A 57 -13.73 24.70 -22.57
C THR A 57 -14.99 24.60 -23.43
N GLN A 58 -16.15 24.97 -22.88
CA GLN A 58 -17.49 24.81 -23.47
C GLN A 58 -17.75 23.39 -24.00
N THR A 59 -17.08 22.39 -23.40
CA THR A 59 -17.11 20.99 -23.82
C THR A 59 -17.38 20.14 -22.60
N ALA A 60 -18.42 19.32 -22.61
CA ALA A 60 -18.72 18.42 -21.50
C ALA A 60 -17.86 17.17 -21.58
N VAL A 61 -17.13 16.86 -20.50
CA VAL A 61 -16.26 15.67 -20.41
C VAL A 61 -16.85 14.69 -19.40
N LYS A 62 -16.86 13.40 -19.75
CA LYS A 62 -17.37 12.34 -18.88
C LYS A 62 -16.27 11.83 -17.93
N PRO A 63 -16.63 11.42 -16.70
CA PRO A 63 -15.67 10.86 -15.74
C PRO A 63 -15.08 9.54 -16.20
N SER A 64 -13.88 9.23 -15.70
CA SER A 64 -13.21 7.96 -15.95
C SER A 64 -13.81 6.85 -15.10
N ARG A 65 -14.61 5.96 -15.72
CA ARG A 65 -15.20 4.80 -15.02
C ARG A 65 -14.16 3.87 -14.40
N TRP A 66 -13.02 3.71 -15.06
CA TRP A 66 -11.93 2.87 -14.56
C TRP A 66 -11.29 3.44 -13.30
N LEU A 67 -10.97 4.75 -13.28
CA LEU A 67 -10.38 5.38 -12.10
C LEU A 67 -11.37 5.37 -10.93
N MET A 68 -12.65 5.66 -11.19
CA MET A 68 -13.70 5.54 -10.18
C MET A 68 -13.73 4.15 -9.55
N PHE A 69 -13.67 3.10 -10.37
CA PHE A 69 -13.61 1.72 -9.89
C PHE A 69 -12.34 1.44 -9.10
N LYS A 70 -11.17 1.82 -9.64
CA LYS A 70 -9.85 1.63 -9.01
C LYS A 70 -9.81 2.21 -7.60
N TYR A 71 -10.08 3.51 -7.43
CA TYR A 71 -9.98 4.16 -6.11
C TYR A 71 -11.04 3.65 -5.13
N THR A 72 -12.24 3.30 -5.61
CA THR A 72 -13.28 2.68 -4.76
C THR A 72 -12.88 1.27 -4.30
N MET A 73 -12.20 0.49 -5.15
CA MET A 73 -11.68 -0.83 -4.78
C MET A 73 -10.52 -0.71 -3.79
N LEU A 74 -9.57 0.19 -4.07
CA LEU A 74 -8.41 0.41 -3.20
C LEU A 74 -8.84 0.88 -1.81
N SER A 75 -9.87 1.73 -1.69
CA SER A 75 -10.35 2.17 -0.38
C SER A 75 -10.96 1.05 0.45
N ARG A 76 -11.55 0.03 -0.18
CA ARG A 76 -12.09 -1.14 0.51
C ARG A 76 -11.01 -2.14 0.93
N VAL A 77 -9.96 -2.30 0.11
CA VAL A 77 -8.89 -3.29 0.36
C VAL A 77 -7.81 -2.72 1.27
N PHE A 78 -7.36 -1.50 1.01
CA PHE A 78 -6.22 -0.86 1.67
C PHE A 78 -6.61 0.25 2.66
N GLY A 79 -7.90 0.59 2.73
CA GLY A 79 -8.42 1.63 3.60
C GLY A 79 -8.60 2.99 2.92
N LEU A 80 -9.44 3.83 3.52
CA LEU A 80 -9.80 5.16 3.03
C LEU A 80 -8.58 6.06 2.87
N THR A 81 -7.73 6.12 3.89
CA THR A 81 -6.47 6.88 3.94
C THR A 81 -5.57 6.63 2.74
N PHE A 82 -5.37 5.35 2.39
CA PHE A 82 -4.50 4.96 1.28
C PHE A 82 -5.07 5.41 -0.07
N ALA A 83 -6.38 5.23 -0.27
CA ALA A 83 -7.02 5.61 -1.52
C ALA A 83 -6.98 7.13 -1.74
N ILE A 84 -7.20 7.92 -0.69
CA ILE A 84 -7.11 9.38 -0.73
C ILE A 84 -5.67 9.80 -1.03
N LYS A 85 -4.67 9.34 -0.25
CA LYS A 85 -3.25 9.68 -0.50
C LYS A 85 -2.78 9.30 -1.90
N LEU A 86 -3.25 8.17 -2.43
CA LEU A 86 -2.90 7.75 -3.79
C LEU A 86 -3.53 8.66 -4.86
N MET A 87 -4.69 9.25 -4.58
CA MET A 87 -5.36 10.18 -5.48
C MET A 87 -4.66 11.54 -5.45
N GLU A 88 -4.41 12.08 -4.26
CA GLU A 88 -3.64 13.32 -4.03
C GLU A 88 -2.27 13.29 -4.73
N LYS A 89 -1.54 12.17 -4.62
CA LYS A 89 -0.26 12.01 -5.32
C LYS A 89 -0.39 12.07 -6.85
N GLY A 90 -1.55 11.65 -7.37
CA GLY A 90 -1.89 11.77 -8.78
C GLY A 90 -2.16 13.22 -9.18
N GLU A 91 -2.86 13.96 -8.33
CA GLU A 91 -3.14 15.39 -8.48
C GLU A 91 -1.85 16.21 -8.41
N GLU A 92 -0.97 16.00 -7.42
CA GLU A 92 0.33 16.67 -7.29
C GLU A 92 1.20 16.52 -8.55
N MET A 93 1.29 15.29 -9.10
CA MET A 93 1.99 15.04 -10.37
C MET A 93 1.35 15.78 -11.54
N ALA A 94 0.02 15.92 -11.54
CA ALA A 94 -0.69 16.68 -12.54
C ALA A 94 -0.38 18.17 -12.38
N GLN A 95 -0.54 18.74 -11.18
CA GLN A 95 -0.26 20.13 -10.81
C GLN A 95 1.13 20.59 -11.23
N ALA A 96 2.17 19.77 -11.03
CA ALA A 96 3.54 20.09 -11.46
C ALA A 96 3.69 20.30 -12.98
N THR A 97 2.85 19.65 -13.79
CA THR A 97 2.77 19.89 -15.24
C THR A 97 2.10 21.22 -15.55
N TYR A 98 1.20 21.65 -14.67
CA TYR A 98 0.29 22.75 -14.89
C TYR A 98 0.75 24.08 -14.30
N GLU A 99 1.58 24.07 -13.26
CA GLU A 99 2.31 25.25 -12.80
C GLU A 99 3.09 25.92 -13.93
N ARG A 100 3.56 25.12 -14.90
CA ARG A 100 4.29 25.59 -16.09
C ARG A 100 3.44 26.41 -17.06
N VAL A 101 2.11 26.34 -16.95
CA VAL A 101 1.16 27.05 -17.82
C VAL A 101 0.21 27.96 -17.06
N LYS A 102 0.42 28.16 -15.74
CA LYS A 102 -0.48 28.93 -14.86
C LYS A 102 -0.72 30.36 -15.32
N ASP A 103 0.28 30.98 -15.94
CA ASP A 103 0.21 32.37 -16.42
C ASP A 103 -0.61 32.50 -17.71
N SER A 104 -0.88 31.39 -18.39
CA SER A 104 -1.66 31.35 -19.65
C SER A 104 -3.17 31.17 -19.43
N ALA A 105 -3.60 30.85 -18.21
CA ALA A 105 -5.00 30.57 -17.90
C ALA A 105 -5.36 30.96 -16.44
N PRO A 106 -6.03 32.10 -16.22
CA PRO A 106 -6.48 32.54 -14.89
C PRO A 106 -7.23 31.49 -14.05
N PRO A 107 -8.06 30.58 -14.64
CA PRO A 107 -8.74 29.53 -13.86
C PRO A 107 -7.81 28.54 -13.17
N ILE A 108 -6.66 28.23 -13.79
CA ILE A 108 -5.70 27.27 -13.25
C ILE A 108 -5.10 27.79 -11.95
N LYS A 109 -4.91 29.11 -11.84
CA LYS A 109 -4.36 29.73 -10.62
C LYS A 109 -5.28 29.59 -9.41
N VAL A 110 -6.60 29.71 -9.62
CA VAL A 110 -7.59 29.55 -8.54
C VAL A 110 -7.67 28.08 -8.11
N LEU A 111 -7.70 27.17 -9.09
CA LEU A 111 -7.72 25.73 -8.86
C LEU A 111 -6.51 25.30 -8.02
N LEU A 112 -5.28 25.61 -8.47
CA LEU A 112 -4.05 25.30 -7.72
C LEU A 112 -4.04 25.82 -6.26
N ALA A 113 -4.71 26.92 -5.97
CA ALA A 113 -4.79 27.44 -4.60
C ALA A 113 -5.79 26.66 -3.72
N ASP A 114 -6.89 26.18 -4.31
CA ASP A 114 -7.85 25.30 -3.64
C ASP A 114 -7.26 23.91 -3.38
N GLU A 115 -6.49 23.37 -4.32
CA GLU A 115 -5.80 22.07 -4.17
C GLU A 115 -4.91 22.01 -2.92
N HIS A 116 -4.08 23.04 -2.71
CA HIS A 116 -3.24 23.11 -1.50
C HIS A 116 -4.04 23.18 -0.20
N ARG A 117 -5.29 23.67 -0.25
CA ARG A 117 -6.20 23.63 0.90
C ARG A 117 -6.72 22.22 1.10
N HIS A 118 -7.14 21.54 0.03
CA HIS A 118 -7.60 20.14 0.10
C HIS A 118 -6.55 19.22 0.70
N GLU A 119 -5.30 19.31 0.23
CA GLU A 119 -4.20 18.51 0.76
C GLU A 119 -4.05 18.68 2.29
N LYS A 120 -4.11 19.92 2.78
CA LYS A 120 -4.00 20.23 4.22
C LYS A 120 -5.17 19.67 5.02
N ASP A 121 -6.39 19.84 4.53
CA ASP A 121 -7.60 19.32 5.20
C ASP A 121 -7.57 17.78 5.25
N LEU A 122 -7.07 17.13 4.20
CA LEU A 122 -6.90 15.69 4.14
C LEU A 122 -5.77 15.19 5.04
N VAL A 123 -4.63 15.90 5.13
CA VAL A 123 -3.53 15.54 6.03
C VAL A 123 -4.01 15.50 7.48
N GLY A 124 -4.78 16.49 7.93
CA GLY A 124 -5.32 16.52 9.29
C GLY A 124 -6.19 15.30 9.61
N MET A 125 -7.07 14.90 8.67
CA MET A 125 -7.87 13.68 8.79
C MET A 125 -7.02 12.40 8.80
N ILE A 126 -5.98 12.34 7.98
CA ILE A 126 -5.14 11.16 7.79
C ILE A 126 -4.23 10.90 8.99
N GLU A 127 -3.70 11.93 9.65
CA GLU A 127 -2.88 11.76 10.84
C GLU A 127 -3.65 11.08 11.97
N GLU A 128 -4.93 11.40 12.14
CA GLU A 128 -5.82 10.75 13.11
C GLU A 128 -6.03 9.25 12.83
N GLU A 129 -6.18 8.85 11.56
CA GLU A 129 -6.31 7.44 11.17
C GLU A 129 -4.97 6.67 11.20
N ARG A 130 -3.87 7.30 10.76
CA ARG A 130 -2.53 6.69 10.68
C ARG A 130 -1.95 6.40 12.07
N LEU A 131 -2.23 7.25 13.06
CA LEU A 131 -1.82 7.03 14.46
C LEU A 131 -2.37 5.74 15.06
N ASN A 132 -3.39 5.15 14.44
CA ASN A 132 -4.17 4.11 15.09
C ASN A 132 -3.81 2.66 14.68
N TYR A 133 -3.44 2.35 13.40
CA TYR A 133 -3.23 0.93 12.99
C TYR A 133 -2.20 0.66 11.88
N MET A 134 -2.02 1.59 10.93
CA MET A 134 -1.30 1.27 9.68
C MET A 134 0.22 1.15 9.87
N GLY A 135 0.77 1.84 10.87
CA GLY A 135 2.20 1.83 11.16
C GLY A 135 2.69 0.45 11.61
N SER A 136 1.96 -0.21 12.49
CA SER A 136 2.35 -1.50 13.08
C SER A 136 2.07 -2.68 12.17
N VAL A 137 0.98 -2.67 11.40
CA VAL A 137 0.70 -3.72 10.41
C VAL A 137 1.82 -3.80 9.36
N VAL A 138 2.30 -2.64 8.89
CA VAL A 138 3.42 -2.57 7.93
C VAL A 138 4.73 -3.08 8.53
N LEU A 139 5.02 -2.73 9.80
CA LEU A 139 6.22 -3.19 10.48
C LEU A 139 6.19 -4.71 10.68
N GLY A 140 5.06 -5.25 11.19
CA GLY A 140 4.90 -6.68 11.40
C GLY A 140 4.97 -7.52 10.13
N LEU A 141 4.49 -6.98 9.00
CA LEU A 141 4.60 -7.64 7.70
C LEU A 141 6.02 -7.62 7.12
N ASN A 142 6.76 -6.54 7.32
CA ASN A 142 8.16 -6.47 6.91
C ASN A 142 9.01 -7.50 7.67
N ASP A 143 8.78 -7.63 8.98
CA ASP A 143 9.43 -8.65 9.80
C ASP A 143 9.04 -10.07 9.35
N ALA A 144 7.76 -10.30 9.04
CA ALA A 144 7.28 -11.57 8.48
C ALA A 144 8.03 -11.99 7.22
N LEU A 145 8.23 -11.03 6.32
CA LEU A 145 8.88 -11.27 5.04
C LEU A 145 10.34 -11.64 5.22
N VAL A 146 11.07 -10.91 6.08
CA VAL A 146 12.48 -11.19 6.33
C VAL A 146 12.63 -12.55 7.02
N GLU A 147 11.89 -12.79 8.11
CA GLU A 147 11.97 -14.00 8.92
C GLU A 147 11.57 -15.24 8.12
N LEU A 148 10.39 -15.22 7.49
CA LEU A 148 9.86 -16.39 6.81
C LEU A 148 10.62 -16.70 5.51
N THR A 149 11.08 -15.68 4.78
CA THR A 149 11.92 -15.90 3.59
C THR A 149 13.25 -16.54 3.99
N GLY A 150 13.85 -16.07 5.09
CA GLY A 150 15.05 -16.67 5.70
C GLY A 150 14.83 -18.13 6.08
N ALA A 151 13.79 -18.38 6.86
CA ALA A 151 13.45 -19.72 7.35
C ALA A 151 13.17 -20.69 6.20
N LEU A 152 12.32 -20.31 5.23
CA LEU A 152 11.98 -21.17 4.09
C LEU A 152 13.19 -21.43 3.18
N ALA A 153 14.09 -20.46 3.00
CA ALA A 153 15.33 -20.67 2.25
C ALA A 153 16.25 -21.70 2.95
N GLY A 154 16.45 -21.56 4.27
CA GLY A 154 17.23 -22.50 5.06
C GLY A 154 16.60 -23.90 5.12
N LEU A 155 15.30 -23.99 5.38
CA LEU A 155 14.55 -25.25 5.42
C LEU A 155 14.56 -25.96 4.06
N SER A 156 14.48 -25.19 2.97
CA SER A 156 14.55 -25.75 1.61
C SER A 156 15.84 -26.50 1.35
N PHE A 157 16.96 -25.98 1.85
CA PHE A 157 18.25 -26.65 1.72
C PHE A 157 18.38 -27.85 2.66
N ALA A 158 17.98 -27.69 3.92
CA ALA A 158 18.08 -28.74 4.93
C ALA A 158 17.24 -29.96 4.57
N LEU A 159 15.96 -29.73 4.25
CA LEU A 159 14.94 -30.78 4.17
C LEU A 159 14.69 -31.30 2.75
N GLN A 160 14.96 -30.51 1.71
CA GLN A 160 14.82 -30.89 0.29
C GLN A 160 13.49 -31.57 -0.11
N ASN A 161 12.46 -31.47 0.74
CA ASN A 161 11.19 -32.14 0.61
C ASN A 161 10.08 -31.12 0.83
N THR A 162 9.30 -30.86 -0.21
CA THR A 162 8.31 -29.76 -0.21
C THR A 162 7.27 -29.92 0.89
N LYS A 163 6.85 -31.15 1.22
CA LYS A 163 5.88 -31.40 2.29
C LYS A 163 6.45 -31.10 3.68
N LEU A 164 7.70 -31.49 3.94
CA LEU A 164 8.36 -31.20 5.22
C LEU A 164 8.64 -29.70 5.37
N ILE A 165 9.08 -29.05 4.29
CA ILE A 165 9.30 -27.60 4.26
C ILE A 165 7.98 -26.85 4.51
N ALA A 166 6.89 -27.24 3.84
CA ALA A 166 5.58 -26.63 4.04
C ALA A 166 5.07 -26.84 5.47
N LEU A 167 5.21 -28.05 6.03
CA LEU A 167 4.80 -28.35 7.39
C LEU A 167 5.56 -27.49 8.41
N ALA A 168 6.90 -27.48 8.33
CA ALA A 168 7.74 -26.68 9.21
C ALA A 168 7.45 -25.19 9.05
N GLY A 169 7.37 -24.70 7.81
CA GLY A 169 7.04 -23.31 7.50
C GLY A 169 5.68 -22.88 8.03
N LEU A 170 4.65 -23.73 7.94
CA LEU A 170 3.31 -23.41 8.46
C LEU A 170 3.31 -23.33 9.98
N ILE A 171 3.95 -24.29 10.65
CA ILE A 171 4.05 -24.30 12.11
C ILE A 171 4.79 -23.03 12.58
N THR A 172 5.97 -22.76 12.03
CA THR A 172 6.78 -21.59 12.39
C THR A 172 6.07 -20.29 12.05
N GLY A 173 5.53 -20.15 10.83
CA GLY A 173 4.88 -18.92 10.37
C GLY A 173 3.58 -18.60 11.11
N ILE A 174 2.75 -19.61 11.41
CA ILE A 174 1.52 -19.40 12.20
C ILE A 174 1.88 -19.06 13.65
N ALA A 175 2.85 -19.74 14.26
CA ALA A 175 3.30 -19.41 15.61
C ALA A 175 3.86 -17.97 15.67
N ALA A 176 4.69 -17.58 14.70
CA ALA A 176 5.24 -16.23 14.59
C ALA A 176 4.13 -15.19 14.42
N SER A 177 3.10 -15.47 13.60
CA SER A 177 1.93 -14.60 13.44
C SER A 177 1.21 -14.34 14.77
N PHE A 178 0.92 -15.39 15.54
CA PHE A 178 0.27 -15.25 16.85
C PHE A 178 1.17 -14.47 17.83
N SER A 179 2.48 -14.73 17.81
CA SER A 179 3.45 -13.99 18.63
C SER A 179 3.46 -12.50 18.28
N MET A 180 3.49 -12.15 16.99
CA MET A 180 3.41 -10.78 16.49
C MET A 180 2.11 -10.09 16.88
N ALA A 181 0.97 -10.76 16.71
CA ALA A 181 -0.33 -10.25 17.12
C ALA A 181 -0.38 -9.98 18.64
N ALA A 182 0.18 -10.88 19.45
CA ALA A 182 0.26 -10.70 20.90
C ALA A 182 1.19 -9.54 21.29
N SER A 183 2.37 -9.43 20.68
CA SER A 183 3.28 -8.30 20.90
C SER A 183 2.65 -6.96 20.52
N GLU A 184 1.93 -6.92 19.40
CA GLU A 184 1.20 -5.72 18.95
C GLU A 184 0.09 -5.33 19.92
N TYR A 185 -0.68 -6.32 20.42
CA TYR A 185 -1.71 -6.08 21.44
C TYR A 185 -1.10 -5.48 22.71
N LEU A 186 0.02 -6.04 23.18
CA LEU A 186 0.68 -5.57 24.40
C LEU A 186 1.27 -4.17 24.22
N SER A 187 1.90 -3.88 23.07
CA SER A 187 2.48 -2.56 22.78
C SER A 187 1.39 -1.49 22.73
N THR A 188 0.36 -1.71 21.90
CA THR A 188 -0.73 -0.74 21.72
C THR A 188 -1.57 -0.53 22.98
N LYS A 189 -1.74 -1.58 23.80
CA LYS A 189 -2.39 -1.47 25.11
C LYS A 189 -1.56 -0.63 26.09
N SER A 190 -0.24 -0.80 26.08
CA SER A 190 0.67 -0.02 26.94
C SER A 190 0.72 1.46 26.53
N GLU A 191 0.53 1.75 25.25
CA GLU A 191 0.42 3.12 24.71
C GLU A 191 -0.97 3.78 24.96
N GLY A 192 -1.91 3.08 25.61
CA GLY A 192 -3.23 3.61 25.94
C GLY A 192 -4.20 3.66 24.74
N ASN A 193 -3.90 2.98 23.63
CA ASN A 193 -4.78 2.95 22.47
C ASN A 193 -6.02 2.08 22.74
N LYS A 194 -7.23 2.67 22.62
CA LYS A 194 -8.52 2.01 22.88
C LYS A 194 -8.84 0.84 21.94
N ASN A 195 -8.12 0.69 20.84
CA ASN A 195 -8.40 -0.30 19.80
C ASN A 195 -7.26 -1.32 19.64
N SER A 196 -6.46 -1.56 20.67
CA SER A 196 -5.34 -2.53 20.69
C SER A 196 -5.70 -3.92 20.14
N LEU A 197 -6.91 -4.42 20.44
CA LEU A 197 -7.39 -5.70 19.93
C LEU A 197 -7.55 -5.70 18.40
N LYS A 198 -8.00 -4.59 17.82
CA LYS A 198 -8.15 -4.47 16.37
C LYS A 198 -6.78 -4.46 15.71
N SER A 199 -5.82 -3.67 16.22
CA SER A 199 -4.44 -3.63 15.71
C SER A 199 -3.84 -5.02 15.65
N ALA A 200 -3.90 -5.75 16.78
CA ALA A 200 -3.39 -7.11 16.90
C ALA A 200 -4.03 -8.08 15.90
N LEU A 201 -5.35 -8.01 15.72
CA LEU A 201 -6.08 -8.89 14.81
C LEU A 201 -5.73 -8.60 13.34
N TYR A 202 -5.62 -7.32 12.96
CA TYR A 202 -5.18 -6.94 11.61
C TYR A 202 -3.74 -7.39 11.34
N THR A 203 -2.82 -7.17 12.28
CA THR A 203 -1.42 -7.62 12.16
C THR A 203 -1.33 -9.13 12.05
N GLY A 204 -2.00 -9.87 12.94
CA GLY A 204 -2.01 -11.34 12.91
C GLY A 204 -2.57 -11.90 11.61
N LEU A 205 -3.74 -11.40 11.17
CA LEU A 205 -4.38 -11.87 9.94
C LEU A 205 -3.53 -11.58 8.71
N ALA A 206 -2.95 -10.38 8.62
CA ALA A 206 -2.06 -10.02 7.52
C ALA A 206 -0.85 -10.96 7.47
N TYR A 207 -0.26 -11.25 8.63
CA TYR A 207 0.88 -12.17 8.75
C TYR A 207 0.50 -13.60 8.32
N ILE A 208 -0.66 -14.14 8.74
CA ILE A 208 -1.14 -15.46 8.32
C ILE A 208 -1.29 -15.52 6.79
N VAL A 209 -1.91 -14.49 6.20
CA VAL A 209 -2.09 -14.43 4.74
C VAL A 209 -0.74 -14.44 4.02
N THR A 210 0.23 -13.67 4.50
CA THR A 210 1.60 -13.68 3.94
C THR A 210 2.27 -15.04 4.09
N VAL A 211 2.14 -15.70 5.24
CA VAL A 211 2.68 -17.05 5.48
C VAL A 211 2.11 -18.04 4.48
N LEU A 212 0.78 -18.07 4.34
CA LEU A 212 0.11 -18.96 3.39
C LEU A 212 0.54 -18.67 1.95
N PHE A 213 0.66 -17.40 1.58
CA PHE A 213 1.08 -16.98 0.23
C PHE A 213 2.52 -17.40 -0.09
N LEU A 214 3.44 -17.28 0.86
CA LEU A 214 4.85 -17.67 0.68
C LEU A 214 5.05 -19.19 0.68
N ILE A 215 4.23 -19.93 1.42
CA ILE A 215 4.32 -21.40 1.50
C ILE A 215 3.58 -22.09 0.36
N PHE A 216 2.60 -21.42 -0.25
CA PHE A 216 1.78 -21.97 -1.33
C PHE A 216 2.57 -22.73 -2.42
N PRO A 217 3.74 -22.25 -2.91
CA PRO A 217 4.54 -23.00 -3.89
C PRO A 217 4.97 -24.39 -3.39
N PHE A 218 5.29 -24.55 -2.10
CA PHE A 218 5.67 -25.85 -1.51
C PHE A 218 4.48 -26.81 -1.32
N LEU A 219 3.24 -26.31 -1.32
CA LEU A 219 2.04 -27.14 -1.26
C LEU A 219 1.67 -27.72 -2.62
N VAL A 220 2.00 -27.01 -3.70
CA VAL A 220 1.57 -27.35 -5.07
C VAL A 220 2.67 -28.03 -5.87
N LEU A 221 3.93 -27.62 -5.68
CA LEU A 221 5.06 -28.13 -6.47
C LEU A 221 5.73 -29.31 -5.76
N ALA A 222 6.13 -30.30 -6.55
CA ALA A 222 6.87 -31.46 -6.07
C ALA A 222 8.38 -31.18 -5.90
N ASP A 223 8.96 -30.34 -6.78
CA ASP A 223 10.38 -29.99 -6.73
C ASP A 223 10.61 -28.76 -5.84
N TYR A 224 11.41 -28.94 -4.78
CA TYR A 224 11.68 -27.89 -3.80
C TYR A 224 12.45 -26.71 -4.38
N ARG A 225 13.22 -26.89 -5.46
CA ARG A 225 14.00 -25.82 -6.09
C ARG A 225 13.08 -24.83 -6.81
N TRP A 226 12.10 -25.36 -7.53
CA TRP A 226 11.06 -24.56 -8.18
C TRP A 226 10.13 -23.92 -7.16
N ALA A 227 9.77 -24.64 -6.09
CA ALA A 227 9.01 -24.07 -4.99
C ALA A 227 9.74 -22.89 -4.34
N LEU A 228 11.03 -23.04 -4.02
CA LEU A 228 11.85 -21.98 -3.45
C LEU A 228 11.97 -20.78 -4.40
N ALA A 229 12.21 -20.99 -5.70
CA ALA A 229 12.29 -19.91 -6.67
C ALA A 229 10.99 -19.09 -6.72
N TRP A 230 9.83 -19.76 -6.74
CA TRP A 230 8.53 -19.09 -6.69
C TRP A 230 8.29 -18.38 -5.35
N THR A 231 8.69 -18.97 -4.23
CA THR A 231 8.59 -18.33 -2.92
C THR A 231 9.43 -17.05 -2.85
N LEU A 232 10.65 -17.03 -3.41
CA LEU A 232 11.48 -15.82 -3.47
C LEU A 232 10.85 -14.74 -4.36
N ILE A 233 10.30 -15.12 -5.52
CA ILE A 233 9.56 -14.20 -6.39
C ILE A 233 8.34 -13.62 -5.66
N ASN A 234 7.58 -14.46 -4.97
CA ASN A 234 6.44 -14.05 -4.16
C ASN A 234 6.87 -13.11 -3.03
N ALA A 235 7.97 -13.40 -2.33
CA ALA A 235 8.52 -12.52 -1.30
C ALA A 235 8.87 -11.14 -1.88
N ILE A 236 9.56 -11.07 -3.02
CA ILE A 236 9.89 -9.81 -3.70
C ILE A 236 8.62 -9.05 -4.10
N ALA A 237 7.61 -9.74 -4.63
CA ALA A 237 6.34 -9.13 -5.01
C ALA A 237 5.61 -8.55 -3.79
N VAL A 238 5.59 -9.27 -2.67
CA VAL A 238 4.96 -8.82 -1.43
C VAL A 238 5.73 -7.63 -0.83
N ILE A 239 7.06 -7.68 -0.82
CA ILE A 239 7.92 -6.54 -0.43
C ILE A 239 7.60 -5.33 -1.29
N ALA A 240 7.48 -5.49 -2.61
CA ALA A 240 7.16 -4.38 -3.52
C ALA A 240 5.78 -3.76 -3.21
N VAL A 241 4.75 -4.59 -3.02
CA VAL A 241 3.39 -4.12 -2.71
C VAL A 241 3.35 -3.37 -1.38
N PHE A 242 3.91 -3.93 -0.30
CA PHE A 242 3.90 -3.28 1.01
C PHE A 242 4.81 -2.06 1.08
N THR A 243 5.93 -2.09 0.38
CA THR A 243 6.78 -0.91 0.27
C THR A 243 6.07 0.21 -0.48
N TYR A 244 5.34 -0.12 -1.55
CA TYR A 244 4.54 0.87 -2.28
C TYR A 244 3.45 1.46 -1.39
N PHE A 245 2.73 0.61 -0.66
CA PHE A 245 1.74 1.05 0.33
C PHE A 245 2.36 1.99 1.37
N SER A 246 3.51 1.62 1.93
CA SER A 246 4.24 2.43 2.91
C SER A 246 4.73 3.76 2.34
N ALA A 247 5.22 3.74 1.10
CA ALA A 247 5.71 4.92 0.40
C ALA A 247 4.58 5.92 0.11
N VAL A 248 3.39 5.44 -0.24
CA VAL A 248 2.21 6.29 -0.48
C VAL A 248 1.67 6.85 0.84
N THR A 249 1.58 6.04 1.89
CA THR A 249 0.95 6.44 3.16
C THR A 249 1.83 7.31 4.04
N LYS A 250 3.16 7.13 3.99
CA LYS A 250 4.13 7.89 4.79
C LYS A 250 4.86 8.97 3.99
N ASP A 251 4.49 9.14 2.72
CA ASP A 251 5.16 10.01 1.74
C ASP A 251 6.68 9.83 1.69
N LEU A 252 7.09 8.56 1.59
CA LEU A 252 8.49 8.16 1.53
C LEU A 252 8.90 7.75 0.13
N ARG A 253 10.21 7.78 -0.16
CA ARG A 253 10.75 7.36 -1.45
C ARG A 253 10.73 5.83 -1.60
N PHE A 254 9.83 5.33 -2.44
CA PHE A 254 9.68 3.89 -2.74
C PHE A 254 11.01 3.18 -3.02
N LYS A 255 11.84 3.74 -3.93
CA LYS A 255 13.10 3.10 -4.34
C LYS A 255 14.03 2.83 -3.17
N LYS A 256 14.13 3.76 -2.22
CA LYS A 256 14.99 3.65 -1.03
C LYS A 256 14.47 2.53 -0.12
N LEU A 257 13.21 2.63 0.30
CA LEU A 257 12.59 1.64 1.18
C LEU A 257 12.61 0.23 0.56
N PHE A 258 12.36 0.13 -0.74
CA PHE A 258 12.34 -1.15 -1.44
C PHE A 258 13.73 -1.77 -1.46
N SER A 259 14.76 -0.97 -1.79
CA SER A 259 16.13 -1.45 -1.78
C SER A 259 16.58 -1.91 -0.39
N GLU A 260 16.21 -1.19 0.66
CA GLU A 260 16.53 -1.56 2.04
C GLU A 260 15.88 -2.90 2.41
N MET A 261 14.57 -3.03 2.22
CA MET A 261 13.84 -4.26 2.54
C MET A 261 14.27 -5.45 1.67
N PHE A 262 14.53 -5.23 0.38
CA PHE A 262 15.01 -6.26 -0.53
C PHE A 262 16.39 -6.77 -0.10
N ILE A 263 17.34 -5.88 0.19
CA ILE A 263 18.70 -6.25 0.60
C ILE A 263 18.66 -7.00 1.93
N ILE A 264 17.88 -6.53 2.91
CA ILE A 264 17.75 -7.20 4.21
C ILE A 264 17.13 -8.59 4.02
N SER A 265 16.01 -8.69 3.32
CA SER A 265 15.29 -9.97 3.16
C SER A 265 16.10 -10.99 2.38
N MET A 266 16.69 -10.59 1.24
CA MET A 266 17.53 -11.49 0.44
C MET A 266 18.84 -11.82 1.14
N GLY A 267 19.43 -10.87 1.87
CA GLY A 267 20.64 -11.08 2.67
C GLY A 267 20.40 -12.10 3.77
N VAL A 268 19.29 -11.98 4.51
CA VAL A 268 18.89 -12.98 5.52
C VAL A 268 18.61 -14.34 4.88
N ALA A 269 17.94 -14.39 3.72
CA ALA A 269 17.73 -15.65 3.00
C ALA A 269 19.04 -16.37 2.63
N VAL A 270 20.00 -15.66 2.07
CA VAL A 270 21.33 -16.21 1.73
C VAL A 270 22.08 -16.64 3.00
N PHE A 271 22.02 -15.84 4.06
CA PHE A 271 22.66 -16.15 5.33
C PHE A 271 22.06 -17.39 6.01
N SER A 272 20.73 -17.47 6.09
CA SER A 272 20.01 -18.63 6.63
C SER A 272 20.26 -19.90 5.81
N PHE A 273 20.37 -19.78 4.48
CA PHE A 273 20.78 -20.89 3.62
C PHE A 273 22.21 -21.35 3.95
N GLY A 274 23.15 -20.42 4.15
CA GLY A 274 24.52 -20.73 4.57
C GLY A 274 24.59 -21.43 5.93
N ILE A 275 23.85 -20.93 6.92
CA ILE A 275 23.71 -21.58 8.24
C ILE A 275 23.17 -22.99 8.09
N SER A 276 22.17 -23.19 7.23
CA SER A 276 21.60 -24.51 6.99
C SER A 276 22.64 -25.52 6.50
N ILE A 277 23.56 -25.12 5.61
CA ILE A 277 24.67 -25.98 5.16
C ILE A 277 25.53 -26.43 6.35
N VAL A 278 25.92 -25.48 7.21
CA VAL A 278 26.76 -25.76 8.38
C VAL A 278 26.05 -26.70 9.34
N LEU A 279 24.78 -26.43 9.66
CA LEU A 279 24.01 -27.26 10.59
C LEU A 279 23.72 -28.65 10.02
N LYS A 280 23.44 -28.77 8.71
CA LYS A 280 23.23 -30.08 8.07
C LYS A 280 24.46 -30.97 8.21
N ASN A 281 25.66 -30.39 8.04
CA ASN A 281 26.93 -31.11 8.21
C ASN A 281 27.19 -31.47 9.67
N ILE A 282 26.90 -30.59 10.64
CA ILE A 282 27.11 -30.85 12.07
C ILE A 282 26.17 -31.95 12.58
N PHE A 283 24.90 -31.90 12.21
CA PHE A 283 23.88 -32.85 12.67
C PHE A 283 23.82 -34.12 11.81
N ASN A 284 24.67 -34.24 10.78
CA ASN A 284 24.76 -35.38 9.87
C ASN A 284 23.40 -35.79 9.29
N ILE A 285 22.59 -34.80 8.92
CA ILE A 285 21.24 -35.02 8.37
C ILE A 285 21.39 -35.38 6.89
N GLU A 286 21.25 -36.66 6.57
CA GLU A 286 21.09 -37.14 5.19
C GLU A 286 19.62 -37.05 4.79
N VAL A 287 19.35 -36.37 3.68
CA VAL A 287 18.01 -36.25 3.09
C VAL A 287 18.07 -36.54 1.61
#